data_AF-A0AAV5VLI9-F1
#
_entry.id   AF-A0AAV5VLI9-F1
#
_cell.length_a   1.000
_cell.length_b   1.000
_cell.length_c   1.000
_cell.angle_alpha   90.00
_cell.angle_beta   90.00
_cell.angle_gamma   90.00
#
_symmetry.space_group_name_H-M   'P 1'
#
loop_
_entity.id
_entity.type
_entity.pdbx_description
1 polymer ?
#
loop_
_entity_poly.entity_id
_entity_poly.type
_entity_poly.pdbx_seq_one_letter_code
_entity_poly.pdbx_strand_id
1 'polypeptide(L)'
;FSRVGKYWKKIEKSINEETTVLTMLDVAHSNCWIRSASRHLQSILSTLSTLIEEIRVSCPRLALTPSHSILQMMSTCDVQGILSLLLNNCFPLLSTLEETERESIEATTKEGESIEMSGMTSILKDLSLIDFVQLLEKAMNDAILIELTIDRRDFQPGRTASSLNEAIVSTSSPIAVVKTDYGVIASLRGSQKRTGI
;
A
#
# COMPACT_ATOMS: atom_id res chain seq x y z
N PHE A 1 -10.29 16.34 -18.52
CA PHE A 1 -10.93 17.44 -17.78
C PHE A 1 -10.94 18.79 -18.48
N SER A 2 -9.82 19.30 -19.04
CA SER A 2 -9.76 20.66 -19.63
C SER A 2 -10.83 20.98 -20.68
N ARG A 3 -11.20 20.01 -21.53
CA ARG A 3 -12.27 20.16 -22.54
C ARG A 3 -13.65 20.32 -21.90
N VAL A 4 -13.96 19.57 -20.84
CA VAL A 4 -15.22 19.70 -20.08
C VAL A 4 -15.31 21.10 -19.49
N GLY A 5 -14.24 21.57 -18.83
CA GLY A 5 -14.20 22.89 -18.22
C GLY A 5 -14.41 24.03 -19.23
N LYS A 6 -13.90 23.91 -20.46
CA LYS A 6 -14.15 24.89 -21.53
C LYS A 6 -15.63 25.02 -21.88
N TYR A 7 -16.35 23.90 -22.02
CA TYR A 7 -17.78 23.92 -22.31
C TYR A 7 -18.60 24.37 -21.11
N TRP A 8 -18.20 23.95 -19.90
CA TRP A 8 -18.85 24.36 -18.66
C TRP A 8 -18.79 25.88 -18.45
N LYS A 9 -17.63 26.50 -18.66
CA LYS A 9 -17.49 27.97 -18.57
C LYS A 9 -18.37 28.73 -19.57
N LYS A 10 -18.61 28.17 -20.76
CA LYS A 10 -19.52 28.77 -21.76
C LYS A 10 -20.97 28.70 -21.30
N ILE A 11 -21.37 27.57 -20.73
CA ILE A 11 -22.69 27.37 -20.14
C ILE A 11 -22.88 28.33 -18.95
N GLU A 12 -21.94 28.34 -18.01
CA GLU A 12 -21.94 29.22 -16.84
C GLU A 12 -22.05 30.70 -17.21
N LYS A 13 -21.26 31.17 -18.19
CA LYS A 13 -21.37 32.54 -18.71
C LYS A 13 -22.78 32.83 -19.22
N SER A 14 -23.36 31.91 -19.98
CA SER A 14 -24.70 32.08 -20.55
C SER A 14 -25.80 32.06 -19.47
N ILE A 15 -25.64 31.27 -18.39
CA ILE A 15 -26.56 31.24 -17.24
C ILE A 15 -26.48 32.57 -16.47
N ASN A 16 -25.27 33.11 -16.28
CA ASN A 16 -25.09 34.36 -15.55
C ASN A 16 -25.62 35.58 -16.31
N GLU A 17 -25.72 35.49 -17.64
CA GLU A 17 -26.28 36.54 -18.50
C GLU A 17 -27.81 36.47 -18.60
N GLU A 18 -28.43 35.30 -18.33
CA GLU A 18 -29.88 35.10 -18.45
C GLU A 18 -30.55 34.72 -17.11
N THR A 19 -31.53 35.51 -16.68
CA THR A 19 -32.20 35.35 -15.36
C THR A 19 -33.24 34.22 -15.30
N THR A 20 -33.59 33.59 -16.41
CA THR A 20 -34.70 32.60 -16.48
C THR A 20 -34.28 31.28 -17.12
N VAL A 21 -34.65 30.16 -16.50
CA VAL A 21 -34.31 28.80 -16.99
C VAL A 21 -34.89 28.52 -18.38
N LEU A 22 -36.04 29.12 -18.71
CA LEU A 22 -36.71 28.93 -20.01
C LEU A 22 -35.92 29.54 -21.18
N THR A 23 -35.31 30.71 -20.98
CA THR A 23 -34.52 31.39 -22.04
C THR A 23 -33.20 30.66 -22.30
N MET A 24 -32.69 29.93 -21.30
CA MET A 24 -31.52 29.06 -21.41
C MET A 24 -31.66 27.95 -22.46
N LEU A 25 -32.89 27.49 -22.70
CA LEU A 25 -33.19 26.51 -23.76
C LEU A 25 -33.09 27.12 -25.16
N ASP A 26 -33.26 28.44 -25.27
CA ASP A 26 -33.19 29.19 -26.53
C ASP A 26 -31.76 29.65 -26.86
N VAL A 27 -30.83 29.57 -25.91
CA VAL A 27 -29.41 29.89 -26.14
C VAL A 27 -28.82 28.99 -27.22
N ALA A 28 -28.38 29.62 -28.31
CA ALA A 28 -27.78 28.91 -29.43
C ALA A 28 -26.62 28.00 -28.97
N HIS A 29 -26.69 26.73 -29.35
CA HIS A 29 -25.70 25.69 -29.04
C HIS A 29 -25.57 25.27 -27.56
N SER A 30 -26.45 25.71 -26.64
CA SER A 30 -26.44 25.27 -25.23
C SER A 30 -26.52 23.73 -25.13
N ASN A 31 -27.47 23.13 -25.84
CA ASN A 31 -27.63 21.69 -25.96
C ASN A 31 -26.39 20.99 -26.56
N CYS A 32 -25.72 21.62 -27.54
CA CYS A 32 -24.49 21.10 -28.11
C CYS A 32 -23.36 21.07 -27.07
N TRP A 33 -23.19 22.15 -26.30
CA TRP A 33 -22.15 22.24 -25.27
C TRP A 33 -22.39 21.26 -24.13
N ILE A 34 -23.64 21.14 -23.66
CA ILE A 34 -24.04 20.17 -22.63
C ILE A 34 -23.74 18.75 -23.11
N ARG A 35 -24.16 18.41 -24.32
CA ARG A 35 -23.91 17.07 -24.90
C ARG A 35 -22.42 16.78 -25.07
N SER A 36 -21.63 17.76 -25.50
CA SER A 36 -20.17 17.64 -25.60
C SER A 36 -19.50 17.47 -24.23
N ALA A 37 -19.88 18.26 -23.23
CA ALA A 37 -19.38 18.15 -21.87
C ALA A 37 -19.72 16.78 -21.26
N SER A 38 -20.97 16.34 -21.40
CA SER A 38 -21.44 15.03 -20.94
C SER A 38 -20.67 13.88 -21.59
N ARG A 39 -20.48 13.89 -22.92
CA ARG A 39 -19.68 12.88 -23.62
C ARG A 39 -18.24 12.82 -23.11
N HIS A 40 -17.61 13.97 -22.88
CA HIS A 40 -16.26 14.01 -22.35
C HIS A 40 -16.18 13.53 -20.89
N LEU A 41 -17.16 13.86 -20.05
CA LEU A 41 -17.24 13.36 -18.68
C LEU A 41 -17.44 11.84 -18.66
N GLN A 42 -18.36 11.30 -19.45
CA GLN A 42 -18.59 9.86 -19.56
C GLN A 42 -17.33 9.12 -20.02
N SER A 43 -16.60 9.67 -21.00
CA SER A 43 -15.33 9.10 -21.45
C SER A 43 -14.29 9.06 -20.32
N ILE A 44 -14.17 10.14 -19.54
CA ILE A 44 -13.24 10.18 -18.39
C ILE A 44 -13.63 9.15 -17.34
N LEU A 45 -14.92 9.07 -16.98
CA LEU A 45 -15.42 8.11 -16.01
C LEU A 45 -15.18 6.67 -16.46
N SER A 46 -15.43 6.37 -17.74
CA SER A 46 -15.15 5.05 -18.32
C SER A 46 -13.67 4.69 -18.20
N THR A 47 -12.76 5.59 -18.59
CA THR A 47 -11.32 5.36 -18.48
C THR A 47 -10.88 5.15 -17.03
N LEU A 48 -11.39 5.93 -16.07
CA LEU A 48 -11.08 5.75 -14.65
C LEU A 48 -11.59 4.40 -14.12
N SER A 49 -12.80 4.00 -14.48
CA SER A 49 -13.35 2.70 -14.11
C SER A 49 -12.50 1.56 -14.68
N THR A 50 -12.09 1.63 -15.95
CA THR A 50 -11.20 0.63 -16.56
C THR A 50 -9.86 0.55 -15.83
N LEU A 51 -9.23 1.69 -15.54
CA LEU A 51 -7.96 1.73 -14.81
C LEU A 51 -8.07 1.08 -13.42
N ILE A 52 -9.15 1.35 -12.69
CA ILE A 52 -9.38 0.75 -11.36
C ILE A 52 -9.55 -0.77 -11.48
N GLU A 53 -10.27 -1.25 -12.50
CA GLU A 53 -10.40 -2.71 -12.71
C GLU A 53 -9.08 -3.36 -13.11
N GLU A 54 -8.26 -2.71 -13.94
CA GLU A 54 -6.92 -3.19 -14.25
C GLU A 54 -6.07 -3.33 -12.98
N ILE A 55 -6.10 -2.34 -12.07
CA ILE A 55 -5.42 -2.41 -10.77
C ILE A 55 -5.91 -3.60 -9.95
N ARG A 56 -7.24 -3.83 -9.89
CA ARG A 56 -7.83 -4.96 -9.15
C ARG A 56 -7.43 -6.31 -9.71
N VAL A 57 -7.36 -6.43 -11.04
CA VAL A 57 -6.92 -7.66 -11.71
C VAL A 57 -5.44 -7.93 -11.47
N SER A 58 -4.60 -6.89 -11.51
CA SER A 58 -3.16 -7.02 -11.30
C SER A 58 -2.74 -7.22 -9.84
N CYS A 59 -3.55 -6.76 -8.89
CA CYS A 59 -3.28 -6.88 -7.46
C CYS A 59 -4.50 -7.48 -6.73
N PRO A 60 -4.54 -8.81 -6.52
CA PRO A 60 -5.68 -9.49 -5.90
C PRO A 60 -6.06 -8.94 -4.51
N ARG A 61 -5.10 -8.37 -3.78
CA ARG A 61 -5.34 -7.73 -2.48
C ARG A 61 -6.23 -6.50 -2.56
N LEU A 62 -6.21 -5.81 -3.70
CA LEU A 62 -7.02 -4.62 -3.94
C LEU A 62 -8.39 -4.96 -4.56
N ALA A 63 -8.66 -6.25 -4.86
CA ALA A 63 -9.87 -6.66 -5.58
C ALA A 63 -11.17 -6.24 -4.88
N LEU A 64 -11.20 -6.28 -3.55
CA LEU A 64 -12.37 -5.90 -2.74
C LEU A 64 -12.30 -4.44 -2.26
N THR A 65 -11.23 -3.73 -2.58
CA THR A 65 -11.04 -2.35 -2.12
C THR A 65 -11.98 -1.41 -2.87
N PRO A 66 -12.73 -0.54 -2.16
CA PRO A 66 -13.59 0.46 -2.80
C PRO A 66 -12.83 1.36 -3.77
N SER A 67 -13.49 1.72 -4.88
CA SER A 67 -12.87 2.55 -5.93
C SER A 67 -12.33 3.88 -5.41
N HIS A 68 -13.02 4.51 -4.45
CA HIS A 68 -12.57 5.75 -3.83
C HIS A 68 -11.27 5.58 -3.03
N SER A 69 -11.12 4.46 -2.30
CA SER A 69 -9.90 4.15 -1.54
C SER A 69 -8.72 3.88 -2.47
N ILE A 70 -8.94 3.20 -3.61
CA ILE A 70 -7.91 3.01 -4.65
C ILE A 70 -7.44 4.37 -5.19
N LEU A 71 -8.39 5.24 -5.56
CA LEU A 71 -8.06 6.58 -6.03
C LEU A 71 -7.34 7.41 -4.96
N GLN A 72 -7.74 7.29 -3.70
CA GLN A 72 -7.09 7.96 -2.58
C GLN A 72 -5.65 7.48 -2.41
N MET A 73 -5.40 6.16 -2.43
CA MET A 73 -4.05 5.59 -2.38
C MET A 73 -3.19 6.06 -3.55
N MET A 74 -3.73 6.09 -4.77
CA MET A 74 -3.02 6.62 -5.95
C MET A 74 -2.67 8.11 -5.84
N SER A 75 -3.47 8.88 -5.09
CA SER A 75 -3.24 10.31 -4.86
C SER A 75 -2.36 10.62 -3.66
N THR A 76 -2.14 9.64 -2.77
CA THR A 76 -1.38 9.80 -1.53
C THR A 76 0.10 9.69 -1.85
N CYS A 77 0.91 10.65 -1.38
CA CYS A 77 2.35 10.68 -1.64
C CYS A 77 3.18 10.17 -0.45
N ASP A 78 2.58 10.02 0.72
CA ASP A 78 3.24 9.52 1.92
C ASP A 78 2.96 8.02 2.15
N VAL A 79 4.00 7.29 2.57
CA VAL A 79 3.93 5.84 2.81
C VAL A 79 2.90 5.53 3.91
N GLN A 80 2.93 6.26 5.02
CA GLN A 80 2.03 6.05 6.15
C GLN A 80 0.55 6.17 5.77
N GLY A 81 0.18 7.14 4.93
CA GLY A 81 -1.18 7.30 4.43
C GLY A 81 -1.64 6.11 3.58
N ILE A 82 -0.76 5.57 2.73
CA ILE A 82 -1.04 4.35 1.97
C ILE A 82 -1.19 3.15 2.92
N LEU A 83 -0.30 2.98 3.90
CA LEU A 83 -0.37 1.89 4.88
C LEU A 83 -1.67 1.91 5.68
N SER A 84 -2.12 3.08 6.13
CA SER A 84 -3.41 3.25 6.81
C SER A 84 -4.60 2.84 5.94
N LEU A 85 -4.58 3.21 4.65
CA LEU A 85 -5.63 2.80 3.70
C LEU A 85 -5.60 1.29 3.46
N LEU A 86 -4.42 0.69 3.34
CA LEU A 86 -4.26 -0.75 3.19
C LEU A 86 -4.70 -1.51 4.44
N LEU A 87 -4.35 -1.05 5.63
CA LEU A 87 -4.79 -1.66 6.89
C LEU A 87 -6.32 -1.79 6.93
N ASN A 88 -7.01 -0.69 6.63
CA ASN A 88 -8.47 -0.61 6.71
C ASN A 88 -9.20 -1.43 5.65
N ASN A 89 -8.61 -1.58 4.45
CA ASN A 89 -9.30 -2.19 3.31
C ASN A 89 -8.79 -3.59 2.94
N CYS A 90 -7.54 -3.92 3.28
CA CYS A 90 -6.81 -5.07 2.72
C CYS A 90 -6.28 -6.05 3.77
N PHE A 91 -6.04 -5.60 5.00
CA PHE A 91 -5.39 -6.41 6.05
C PHE A 91 -6.27 -6.55 7.31
N PRO A 92 -7.39 -7.28 7.24
CA PRO A 92 -8.35 -7.38 8.35
C PRO A 92 -7.82 -8.12 9.59
N LEU A 93 -6.71 -8.86 9.47
CA LEU A 93 -6.09 -9.60 10.57
C LEU A 93 -5.08 -8.76 11.35
N LEU A 94 -4.65 -7.63 10.79
CA LEU A 94 -3.75 -6.71 11.45
C LEU A 94 -4.55 -5.76 12.36
N SER A 95 -3.93 -5.39 13.47
CA SER A 95 -4.34 -4.28 14.34
C SER A 95 -3.61 -3.00 13.95
N THR A 96 -2.33 -3.09 13.58
CA THR A 96 -1.52 -1.97 13.11
C THR A 96 -0.69 -2.34 11.88
N LEU A 97 -0.44 -1.34 11.05
CA LEU A 97 0.46 -1.39 9.91
C LEU A 97 1.02 0.04 9.75
N GLU A 98 2.24 0.27 10.22
CA GLU A 98 2.79 1.62 10.33
C GLU A 98 4.28 1.69 10.05
N GLU A 99 4.71 2.83 9.53
CA GLU A 99 6.11 3.22 9.41
C GLU A 99 6.65 3.56 10.80
N THR A 100 7.81 2.99 11.15
CA THR A 100 8.52 3.27 12.40
C THR A 100 9.59 4.35 12.20
N GLU A 101 10.11 4.89 13.30
CA GLU A 101 11.22 5.86 13.28
C GLU A 101 12.52 5.34 12.63
N ARG A 102 12.63 4.03 12.39
CA ARG A 102 13.83 3.38 11.83
C ARG A 102 13.73 3.10 10.33
N GLU A 103 12.80 3.78 9.63
CA GLU A 103 12.48 3.49 8.23
C GLU A 103 12.06 2.03 7.99
N SER A 104 11.59 1.35 9.04
CA SER A 104 10.98 0.02 8.95
C SER A 104 9.47 0.12 8.95
N ILE A 105 8.81 -0.97 8.55
CA ILE A 105 7.36 -1.09 8.64
C ILE A 105 7.05 -2.17 9.67
N GLU A 106 6.24 -1.83 10.66
CA GLU A 106 5.76 -2.75 11.67
C GLU A 106 4.32 -3.16 11.35
N ALA A 107 4.07 -4.47 11.33
CA ALA A 107 2.75 -5.05 11.20
C ALA A 107 2.44 -5.82 12.49
N THR A 108 1.40 -5.41 13.20
CA THR A 108 0.95 -6.10 14.43
C THR A 108 -0.37 -6.79 14.17
N THR A 109 -0.50 -8.06 14.56
CA THR A 109 -1.75 -8.82 14.46
C THR A 109 -2.74 -8.37 15.53
N LYS A 110 -4.01 -8.75 15.39
CA LYS A 110 -5.02 -8.53 16.45
C LYS A 110 -4.74 -9.31 17.74
N GLU A 111 -3.88 -10.31 17.68
CA GLU A 111 -3.46 -11.12 18.82
C GLU A 111 -2.24 -10.53 19.53
N GLY A 112 -1.64 -9.48 18.97
CA GLY A 112 -0.51 -8.75 19.55
C GLY A 112 0.86 -9.23 19.07
N GLU A 113 0.92 -10.11 18.08
CA GLU A 113 2.18 -10.52 17.45
C GLU A 113 2.64 -9.44 16.49
N SER A 114 3.90 -9.02 16.59
CA SER A 114 4.48 -7.93 15.80
C SER A 114 5.58 -8.45 14.89
N ILE A 115 5.58 -8.01 13.63
CA ILE A 115 6.62 -8.32 12.66
C ILE A 115 7.18 -7.01 12.12
N GLU A 116 8.50 -6.86 12.16
CA GLU A 116 9.21 -5.68 11.66
C GLU A 116 9.89 -5.99 10.32
N MET A 117 9.62 -5.15 9.31
CA MET A 117 10.20 -5.23 7.98
C MET A 117 11.17 -4.05 7.77
N SER A 118 12.47 -4.29 8.00
CA SER A 118 13.49 -3.22 7.95
C SER A 118 13.80 -2.76 6.52
N GLY A 119 14.08 -1.46 6.35
CA GLY A 119 14.57 -0.89 5.08
C GLY A 119 13.53 -0.77 3.96
N MET A 120 12.24 -1.03 4.26
CA MET A 120 11.17 -1.00 3.25
C MET A 120 10.75 0.41 2.86
N THR A 121 10.79 1.35 3.80
CA THR A 121 10.15 2.67 3.61
C THR A 121 10.79 3.47 2.48
N SER A 122 12.12 3.47 2.38
CA SER A 122 12.83 4.18 1.31
C SER A 122 12.53 3.60 -0.07
N ILE A 123 12.35 2.28 -0.16
CA ILE A 123 12.04 1.58 -1.40
C ILE A 123 10.61 1.89 -1.87
N LEU A 124 9.66 1.95 -0.94
CA LEU A 124 8.24 2.10 -1.26
C LEU A 124 7.84 3.49 -1.78
N LYS A 125 8.60 4.55 -1.46
CA LYS A 125 8.24 5.95 -1.79
C LYS A 125 8.08 6.22 -3.29
N ASP A 126 8.84 5.51 -4.12
CA ASP A 126 8.89 5.76 -5.57
C ASP A 126 8.15 4.69 -6.40
N LEU A 127 7.42 3.78 -5.75
CA LEU A 127 6.74 2.68 -6.43
C LEU A 127 5.33 3.05 -6.89
N SER A 128 4.88 2.37 -7.94
CA SER A 128 3.46 2.37 -8.30
C SER A 128 2.65 1.70 -7.19
N LEU A 129 1.35 2.01 -7.08
CA LEU A 129 0.49 1.40 -6.06
C LEU A 129 0.49 -0.14 -6.13
N ILE A 130 0.54 -0.70 -7.34
CA ILE A 130 0.57 -2.16 -7.52
C ILE A 130 1.86 -2.73 -6.97
N ASP A 131 3.00 -2.17 -7.35
CA ASP A 131 4.32 -2.62 -6.92
C ASP A 131 4.50 -2.44 -5.41
N PHE A 132 3.98 -1.33 -4.86
CA PHE A 132 3.96 -1.06 -3.42
C PHE A 132 3.30 -2.20 -2.65
N VAL A 133 2.06 -2.56 -3.04
CA VAL A 133 1.27 -3.57 -2.32
C VAL A 133 1.90 -4.96 -2.47
N GLN A 134 2.33 -5.31 -3.68
CA GLN A 134 2.97 -6.61 -3.93
C GLN A 134 4.28 -6.76 -3.17
N LEU A 135 5.10 -5.71 -3.11
CA LEU A 135 6.37 -5.73 -2.37
C LEU A 135 6.12 -5.82 -0.86
N LEU A 136 5.16 -5.06 -0.33
CA LEU A 136 4.79 -5.12 1.08
C LEU A 136 4.32 -6.53 1.48
N GLU A 137 3.44 -7.14 0.68
CA GLU A 137 2.98 -8.50 0.94
C GLU A 137 4.10 -9.52 0.90
N LYS A 138 4.99 -9.40 -0.08
CA LYS A 138 6.15 -10.27 -0.19
C LYS A 138 7.04 -10.12 1.06
N ALA A 139 7.35 -8.90 1.47
CA ALA A 139 8.16 -8.63 2.64
C ALA A 139 7.53 -9.19 3.92
N MET A 140 6.21 -9.04 4.09
CA MET A 140 5.49 -9.65 5.22
C MET A 140 5.60 -11.17 5.20
N ASN A 141 5.35 -11.81 4.06
CA ASN A 141 5.44 -13.27 3.94
C ASN A 141 6.86 -13.80 4.18
N ASP A 142 7.87 -13.09 3.67
CA ASP A 142 9.28 -13.44 3.88
C ASP A 142 9.65 -13.31 5.37
N ALA A 143 9.19 -12.25 6.05
CA ALA A 143 9.42 -12.07 7.48
C ALA A 143 8.73 -13.15 8.34
N ILE A 144 7.48 -13.50 8.02
CA ILE A 144 6.76 -14.62 8.66
C ILE A 144 7.53 -15.93 8.48
N LEU A 145 8.01 -16.20 7.27
CA LEU A 145 8.75 -17.42 6.97
C LEU A 145 10.05 -17.49 7.78
N ILE A 146 10.78 -16.39 7.89
CA ILE A 146 12.01 -16.31 8.69
C ILE A 146 11.71 -16.66 10.15
N GLU A 147 10.68 -16.04 10.75
CA GLU A 147 10.31 -16.28 12.15
C GLU A 147 9.96 -17.75 12.39
N LEU A 148 9.11 -18.35 11.55
CA LEU A 148 8.76 -19.76 11.62
C LEU A 148 9.96 -20.70 11.45
N THR A 149 10.99 -20.28 10.71
CA THR A 149 12.20 -21.08 10.51
C THR A 149 13.11 -21.04 11.74
N ILE A 150 13.14 -19.91 12.46
CA ILE A 150 13.88 -19.76 13.72
C ILE A 150 13.25 -20.64 14.79
N ASP A 151 11.93 -20.59 14.97
CA ASP A 151 11.21 -21.42 15.95
C ASP A 151 11.46 -22.92 15.77
N ARG A 152 11.55 -23.39 14.52
CA ARG A 152 11.87 -24.80 14.20
C ARG A 152 13.29 -25.20 14.58
N ARG A 153 14.25 -24.28 14.61
CA ARG A 153 15.64 -24.57 15.03
C ARG A 153 15.75 -24.67 16.55
N ASP A 154 14.93 -23.92 17.28
CA ASP A 154 14.88 -23.95 18.74
C ASP A 154 14.14 -25.18 19.28
N PHE A 155 13.24 -25.77 18.48
CA PHE A 155 12.50 -27.00 18.80
C PHE A 155 13.22 -28.30 18.39
N GLN A 156 14.54 -28.42 18.57
CA GLN A 156 15.23 -29.72 18.55
C GLN A 156 15.37 -30.28 19.98
N PRO A 157 14.50 -31.21 20.42
CA PRO A 157 14.71 -31.92 21.67
C PRO A 157 15.85 -32.93 21.46
N GLY A 158 17.04 -32.64 21.99
CA GLY A 158 18.13 -33.62 22.01
C GLY A 158 19.56 -33.13 21.83
N ARG A 159 19.83 -31.83 21.71
CA ARG A 159 21.22 -31.34 21.74
C ARG A 159 21.69 -31.09 23.18
N THR A 160 22.07 -32.18 23.85
CA THR A 160 22.89 -32.12 25.06
C THR A 160 24.19 -31.36 24.78
N ALA A 161 24.67 -30.63 25.78
CA ALA A 161 25.76 -29.66 25.79
C ALA A 161 27.16 -30.14 25.31
N SER A 162 27.29 -31.31 24.71
CA SER A 162 28.54 -31.86 24.18
C SER A 162 28.91 -31.37 22.77
N SER A 163 27.96 -30.81 21.99
CA SER A 163 28.26 -30.25 20.66
C SER A 163 28.61 -28.76 20.65
N LEU A 164 28.65 -28.08 21.79
CA LEU A 164 29.00 -26.66 21.87
C LEU A 164 30.49 -26.38 21.57
N ASN A 165 31.39 -27.35 21.75
CA ASN A 165 32.83 -27.17 21.50
C ASN A 165 33.28 -27.49 20.08
N GLU A 166 32.51 -28.24 19.28
CA GLU A 166 32.87 -28.52 17.88
C GLU A 166 32.36 -27.45 16.91
N ALA A 167 31.38 -26.63 17.29
CA ALA A 167 30.88 -25.55 16.46
C ALA A 167 31.70 -24.24 16.57
N ILE A 168 32.53 -24.09 17.62
CA ILE A 168 33.31 -22.85 17.85
C ILE A 168 34.65 -22.86 17.09
N VAL A 169 35.10 -24.02 16.58
CA VAL A 169 36.43 -24.16 15.95
C VAL A 169 36.37 -24.15 14.40
N SER A 170 35.18 -24.20 13.78
CA SER A 170 35.07 -24.31 12.30
C SER A 170 34.36 -23.14 11.58
N THR A 171 33.98 -22.07 12.28
CA THR A 171 33.48 -20.86 11.60
C THR A 171 34.12 -19.61 12.17
N SER A 172 35.42 -19.46 11.88
CA SER A 172 36.08 -18.17 11.90
C SER A 172 35.48 -17.27 10.81
N SER A 173 34.66 -16.30 11.25
CA SER A 173 34.19 -15.09 10.54
C SER A 173 32.83 -15.20 9.79
N PRO A 174 32.12 -14.07 9.57
CA PRO A 174 31.04 -13.58 10.42
C PRO A 174 29.69 -13.54 9.68
N ILE A 175 28.59 -13.38 10.44
CA ILE A 175 27.28 -12.82 10.03
C ILE A 175 26.87 -13.14 8.58
N ALA A 176 25.94 -14.09 8.40
CA ALA A 176 25.30 -14.33 7.11
C ALA A 176 24.47 -13.11 6.70
N VAL A 177 25.12 -12.17 6.02
CA VAL A 177 24.52 -11.10 5.26
C VAL A 177 23.86 -11.74 4.04
N VAL A 178 22.53 -11.90 4.08
CA VAL A 178 21.78 -12.25 2.87
C VAL A 178 21.71 -10.99 2.01
N LYS A 179 22.59 -10.93 1.00
CA LYS A 179 22.49 -9.96 -0.08
C LYS A 179 21.36 -10.39 -1.02
N THR A 180 20.22 -9.73 -0.91
CA THR A 180 19.29 -9.60 -2.05
C THR A 180 19.68 -8.39 -2.89
N ASP A 181 19.20 -8.31 -4.12
CA ASP A 181 19.48 -7.22 -5.08
C ASP A 181 19.09 -5.80 -4.57
N TYR A 182 18.44 -5.72 -3.39
CA TYR A 182 18.00 -4.49 -2.74
C TYR A 182 18.57 -4.25 -1.32
N GLY A 183 19.67 -4.92 -0.93
CA GLY A 183 20.34 -4.67 0.35
C GLY A 183 19.88 -5.56 1.52
N VAL A 184 20.51 -5.37 2.68
CA VAL A 184 20.52 -6.27 3.84
C VAL A 184 19.34 -6.00 4.77
N ILE A 185 18.50 -7.01 5.07
CA ILE A 185 17.36 -6.86 5.99
C ILE A 185 17.43 -7.94 7.08
N ALA A 186 17.81 -7.52 8.29
CA ALA A 186 17.25 -7.95 9.58
C ALA A 186 18.14 -7.43 10.73
N SER A 187 17.57 -6.66 11.65
CA SER A 187 18.15 -6.39 12.96
C SER A 187 17.18 -6.87 14.04
N LEU A 188 17.54 -7.94 14.73
CA LEU A 188 16.75 -8.53 15.82
C LEU A 188 16.97 -7.72 17.11
N ARG A 189 15.88 -7.23 17.71
CA ARG A 189 15.83 -7.02 19.17
C ARG A 189 14.58 -7.68 19.73
N GLY A 190 14.76 -8.88 20.30
CA GLY A 190 13.79 -9.47 21.20
C GLY A 190 13.60 -8.58 22.42
N SER A 191 12.43 -7.94 22.54
CA SER A 191 12.03 -7.26 23.77
C SER A 191 11.40 -8.26 24.73
N GLN A 192 12.21 -8.84 25.63
CA GLN A 192 11.68 -9.43 26.85
C GLN A 192 11.13 -8.30 27.75
N LYS A 193 9.80 -8.14 27.78
CA LYS A 193 9.15 -7.43 28.91
C LYS A 193 9.16 -8.37 30.11
N ARG A 194 10.13 -8.16 31.02
CA ARG A 194 10.13 -8.72 32.37
C ARG A 194 8.92 -8.20 33.14
N THR A 195 8.11 -9.11 33.64
CA THR A 195 7.22 -8.87 34.79
C THR A 195 8.05 -8.80 36.08
N GLY A 196 7.72 -7.84 36.93
CA GLY A 196 8.16 -7.68 38.32
C GLY A 196 7.37 -6.50 38.91
N ILE A 197 6.77 -6.56 40.09
CA ILE A 197 6.96 -7.41 41.28
C ILE A 197 5.58 -7.86 41.77
#